data_AF-A0AAJ1J819-F1
#
_entry.id   AF-A0AAJ1J819-F1
#
_cell.length_a   1.000
_cell.length_b   1.000
_cell.length_c   1.000
_cell.angle_alpha   90.00
_cell.angle_beta   90.00
_cell.angle_gamma   90.00
#
_symmetry.space_group_name_H-M   'P 1'
#
loop_
_entity.id
_entity.type
_entity.pdbx_description
1 polymer ?
#
loop_
_entity_poly.entity_id
_entity_poly.type
_entity_poly.pdbx_seq_one_letter_code
_entity_poly.pdbx_strand_id
1 'polypeptide(L)'
;MFSVATTDIQVSEQSNKRFFSVCHKKPSVGVLSIIDDKILLIKQYRYLVGKTIWALPPGGIEQDEAPRHLPLFGNCLRKQVI
;
A
#
# COMPACT_ATOMS: atom_id res chain seq x y z
N MET A 1 -6.57 2.59 10.27
CA MET A 1 -8.02 2.34 10.21
C MET A 1 -8.50 2.56 8.78
N PHE A 2 -9.29 1.63 8.24
CA PHE A 2 -9.93 1.78 6.93
C PHE A 2 -11.41 2.13 7.12
N SER A 3 -12.02 2.77 6.14
CA SER A 3 -13.45 3.05 6.12
C SER A 3 -14.07 2.58 4.82
N VAL A 4 -15.31 2.13 4.88
CA VAL A 4 -16.10 1.81 3.69
C VAL A 4 -17.07 2.95 3.44
N ALA A 5 -17.10 3.46 2.21
CA ALA A 5 -18.03 4.50 1.80
C ALA A 5 -18.80 4.07 0.55
N THR A 6 -19.98 4.63 0.35
CA THR A 6 -20.64 4.53 -0.94
C THR A 6 -20.22 5.73 -1.80
N THR A 7 -19.89 5.50 -3.06
CA THR A 7 -19.63 6.55 -4.03
C THR A 7 -20.44 6.29 -5.30
N ASP A 8 -21.21 7.29 -5.72
CA ASP A 8 -21.86 7.29 -7.03
C ASP A 8 -20.86 7.80 -8.07
N ILE A 9 -20.56 6.95 -9.05
CA ILE A 9 -19.61 7.27 -10.12
C ILE A 9 -20.40 7.34 -11.43
N GLN A 10 -20.33 8.49 -12.08
CA GLN A 10 -20.81 8.66 -13.45
C GLN A 10 -19.83 7.95 -14.40
N VAL A 11 -20.24 6.79 -14.91
CA VAL A 11 -19.42 5.97 -15.81
C VAL A 11 -19.55 6.46 -17.25
N SER A 12 -20.72 7.02 -17.60
CA SER A 12 -20.99 7.69 -18.87
C SER A 12 -22.18 8.64 -18.69
N GLU A 13 -22.48 9.49 -19.68
CA GLU A 13 -23.63 10.43 -19.64
C GLU A 13 -24.98 9.77 -19.34
N GLN A 14 -25.10 8.46 -19.58
CA GLN A 14 -26.33 7.68 -19.41
C GLN A 14 -26.22 6.61 -18.31
N SER A 15 -25.09 6.52 -17.60
CA SER A 15 -24.87 5.47 -16.59
C SER A 15 -24.25 6.03 -15.32
N ASN A 16 -25.10 6.18 -14.31
CA ASN A 16 -24.67 6.36 -12.92
C ASN A 16 -24.72 5.00 -12.21
N LYS A 17 -23.59 4.57 -11.62
CA LYS A 17 -23.50 3.34 -10.86
C LYS A 17 -23.01 3.63 -9.45
N ARG A 18 -23.65 2.96 -8.49
CA ARG A 18 -23.30 3.01 -7.07
C ARG A 18 -22.19 2.00 -6.78
N PHE A 19 -21.07 2.48 -6.23
CA PHE A 19 -19.92 1.65 -5.84
C PHE A 19 -19.68 1.71 -4.33
N PHE A 20 -19.08 0.65 -3.79
CA PHE A 20 -18.50 0.66 -2.46
C PHE A 20 -17.00 0.91 -2.58
N SER A 21 -16.49 1.92 -1.88
CA SER A 21 -15.08 2.27 -1.81
C SER A 21 -14.50 1.91 -0.45
N VAL A 22 -13.28 1.37 -0.44
CA VAL A 22 -12.49 1.12 0.78
C VAL A 22 -11.36 2.14 0.83
N CYS A 23 -11.40 3.02 1.81
CA CYS A 23 -10.44 4.12 1.94
C CYS A 23 -9.50 3.90 3.12
N HIS A 24 -8.19 4.03 2.86
CA HIS A 24 -7.16 4.08 3.88
C HIS A 24 -6.60 5.50 3.95
N LYS A 25 -6.71 6.15 5.13
CA LYS A 25 -6.25 7.54 5.29
C LYS A 25 -4.73 7.69 5.34
N LYS A 26 -4.00 6.65 5.74
CA LYS A 26 -2.54 6.71 5.88
C LYS A 26 -1.86 6.45 4.53
N PRO A 27 -1.04 7.37 4.00
CA PRO A 27 -0.29 7.13 2.78
C PRO A 27 0.74 6.02 2.99
N SER A 28 1.04 5.30 1.90
CA SER A 28 2.00 4.21 1.90
C SER A 28 2.81 4.22 0.61
N VAL A 29 4.02 3.68 0.69
CA VAL A 29 4.94 3.52 -0.44
C VAL A 29 5.31 2.05 -0.63
N GLY A 30 5.59 1.67 -1.87
CA GLY A 30 6.34 0.46 -2.19
C GLY A 30 7.73 0.85 -2.65
N VAL A 31 8.77 0.21 -2.11
CA VAL A 31 10.16 0.48 -2.46
C VAL A 31 10.62 -0.54 -3.49
N LEU A 32 11.06 -0.09 -4.66
CA LEU A 32 11.75 -0.92 -5.65
C LEU A 32 13.25 -0.77 -5.46
N SER A 33 13.88 -1.73 -4.78
CA SER A 33 15.33 -1.72 -4.58
C SER A 33 16.02 -2.57 -5.65
N ILE A 34 16.98 -1.97 -6.35
CA ILE A 34 17.81 -2.62 -7.37
C ILE A 34 19.24 -2.72 -6.84
N ILE A 35 19.80 -3.93 -6.80
CA ILE A 35 21.16 -4.22 -6.33
C ILE A 35 21.79 -5.18 -7.34
N ASP A 36 22.90 -4.78 -7.98
CA ASP A 36 23.60 -5.60 -8.98
C ASP A 36 22.66 -6.22 -10.04
N ASP A 37 21.81 -5.38 -10.64
CA ASP A 37 20.78 -5.76 -11.61
C ASP A 37 19.71 -6.75 -11.10
N LYS A 38 19.62 -6.94 -9.78
CA LYS A 38 18.60 -7.77 -9.11
C LYS A 38 17.62 -6.91 -8.34
N ILE A 39 16.38 -7.38 -8.26
CA ILE A 39 15.32 -6.73 -7.48
C ILE A 39 15.21 -7.42 -6.12
N LEU A 40 15.26 -6.64 -5.04
CA LEU A 40 15.01 -7.16 -3.70
C LEU A 40 13.50 -7.26 -3.44
N LEU A 41 13.05 -8.46 -3.09
CA LEU A 41 11.68 -8.74 -2.66
C LEU A 41 11.67 -9.27 -1.24
N ILE A 42 10.57 -9.03 -0.52
CA ILE A 42 10.30 -9.67 0.76
C ILE A 42 9.33 -10.83 0.58
N LYS A 43 9.49 -11.86 1.41
CA LYS A 43 8.56 -12.98 1.54
C LYS A 43 7.82 -12.85 2.86
N GLN A 44 6.51 -12.59 2.81
CA GLN A 44 5.69 -12.37 4.00
C GLN A 44 4.35 -13.09 3.91
N TYR A 45 3.87 -13.64 5.03
CA TYR A 45 2.50 -14.12 5.17
C TYR A 45 1.53 -12.93 5.27
N ARG A 46 0.46 -12.93 4.47
CA ARG A 46 -0.59 -11.90 4.50
C ARG A 46 -1.90 -12.50 4.98
N TYR A 47 -2.37 -12.07 6.15
CA TYR A 47 -3.61 -12.57 6.77
C TYR A 47 -4.84 -12.43 5.87
N LEU A 48 -4.99 -11.30 5.17
CA LEU A 48 -6.14 -11.05 4.27
C LEU A 48 -6.26 -12.07 3.13
N VAL A 49 -5.14 -12.70 2.74
CA VAL A 49 -5.10 -13.66 1.63
C VAL A 49 -4.80 -15.08 2.13
N GLY A 50 -4.48 -15.26 3.42
CA GLY A 50 -4.17 -16.55 4.04
C GLY A 50 -2.96 -17.27 3.45
N LYS A 51 -2.01 -16.55 2.84
CA LYS A 51 -0.86 -17.16 2.15
C LYS A 51 0.40 -16.32 2.22
N THR A 52 1.54 -16.98 2.02
CA THR A 52 2.84 -16.33 1.86
C THR A 52 2.99 -15.80 0.44
N ILE A 53 3.33 -14.52 0.30
CA ILE A 53 3.53 -13.86 -0.99
C ILE A 53 4.91 -13.22 -1.09
N TRP A 54 5.39 -13.06 -2.31
CA TRP A 54 6.51 -12.18 -2.64
C TRP A 54 5.96 -10.78 -2.95
N ALA A 55 6.56 -9.75 -2.37
CA ALA A 55 6.13 -8.37 -2.57
C ALA A 55 7.31 -7.40 -2.53
N LEU A 56 7.11 -6.22 -3.11
CA LEU A 56 7.99 -5.09 -2.84
C LEU A 56 7.93 -4.76 -1.34
N PRO A 57 9.06 -4.40 -0.71
CA PRO A 57 9.06 -3.86 0.64
C PRO A 57 8.12 -2.65 0.74
N PRO A 58 7.06 -2.71 1.56
CA PRO A 58 6.16 -1.58 1.77
C PRO A 58 6.61 -0.71 2.94
N GLY A 59 6.19 0.55 2.95
CA GLY A 59 6.44 1.50 4.02
C GLY A 59 5.25 2.41 4.29
N GLY A 60 4.86 2.54 5.55
CA GLY A 60 3.94 3.60 5.96
C GLY A 60 4.70 4.92 6.07
N ILE A 61 4.13 5.99 5.53
CA ILE A 61 4.69 7.35 5.68
C ILE A 61 4.09 7.96 6.96
N GLU A 62 4.92 8.52 7.85
CA GLU A 62 4.38 9.28 8.98
C GLU A 62 3.89 10.67 8.58
N GLN A 63 3.12 11.28 9.49
CA GLN A 63 2.72 12.67 9.34
C GLN A 63 3.99 13.52 9.22
N ASP A 64 4.05 14.33 8.16
CA ASP A 64 5.16 15.23 7.81
C ASP A 64 6.44 14.57 7.26
N GLU A 65 6.44 13.25 7.02
CA GLU A 65 7.53 12.58 6.32
C GLU A 65 7.32 12.67 4.79
N ALA A 66 8.30 13.23 4.06
CA ALA A 66 8.22 13.21 2.60
C ALA A 66 8.52 11.78 2.09
N PRO A 67 7.84 11.29 1.04
CA PRO A 67 8.05 9.93 0.50
C PRO A 67 9.53 9.62 0.19
N ARG A 68 10.30 10.64 -0.19
CA ARG A 68 11.71 10.55 -0.58
C ARG A 68 12.65 10.36 0.61
N HIS A 69 12.22 10.72 1.82
CA HIS A 69 13.05 10.70 3.02
C HIS A 69 12.89 9.40 3.82
N LEU A 70 12.09 8.45 3.33
CA LEU A 70 11.91 7.17 4.01
C LEU A 70 13.27 6.46 4.15
N PRO A 71 13.66 6.06 5.37
CA PRO A 71 14.90 5.32 5.58
C PRO A 71 14.79 3.97 4.88
N LEU A 72 15.58 3.79 3.82
CA LEU A 72 15.43 2.74 2.81
C LEU A 72 15.52 1.30 3.32
N PHE A 73 15.87 1.04 4.59
CA PHE A 73 16.03 -0.34 5.08
C PHE A 73 15.68 -0.58 6.56
N GLY A 74 15.84 0.40 7.46
CA GLY A 74 15.79 0.15 8.92
C GLY A 74 14.41 0.24 9.57
N ASN A 75 13.69 1.34 9.37
CA ASN A 75 12.41 1.60 10.06
C ASN A 75 11.17 1.19 9.26
N CYS A 76 11.32 0.95 7.96
CA CYS A 76 10.24 0.62 7.04
C CYS A 76 9.66 -0.78 7.31
N LEU A 77 10.53 -1.78 7.47
CA LEU A 77 10.15 -3.18 7.72
C LEU A 77 9.55 -3.41 9.12
N ARG A 78 9.83 -2.54 10.10
CA ARG A 78 9.28 -2.65 11.46
C ARG A 78 7.84 -2.14 11.57
N LYS A 79 7.38 -1.31 10.63
CA LYS A 79 6.01 -0.75 10.63
C LYS A 79 4.99 -1.64 9.93
N GLN A 80 5.38 -2.87 9.60
CA GLN A 80 4.62 -3.83 8.82
C GLN A 80 3.79 -4.80 9.68
N VAL A 81 3.46 -4.40 10.92
CA VAL A 81 2.53 -5.13 11.78
C VAL A 81 1.12 -4.64 11.46
N ILE A 82 0.44 -5.39 10.61
CA ILE A 82 -1.03 -5.50 10.59
C ILE A 82 -1.34 -6.97 10.88
#